data_AF-A0A973KZD8-F1
#
_entry.id   AF-A0A973KZD8-F1
#
_cell.length_a   1.000
_cell.length_b   1.000
_cell.length_c   1.000
_cell.angle_alpha   90.00
_cell.angle_beta   90.00
_cell.angle_gamma   90.00
#
_symmetry.space_group_name_H-M   'P 1'
#
loop_
_entity.id
_entity.type
_entity.pdbx_description
1 polymer ?
#
loop_
_entity_poly.entity_id
_entity_poly.type
_entity_poly.pdbx_seq_one_letter_code
_entity_poly.pdbx_strand_id
1 'polypeptide(L)' 'EIYPFLGSYLLAEAIDEEGADLAVHGHAHAGTEHGMTSGGVQVRNVAQPVIGRAFHVYNLPARQAIRSADHV' A
#
# COMPACT_ATOMS: atom_id res chain seq x y z
N GLU A 1 8.57 -11.01 21.81
CA GLU A 1 7.77 -10.39 20.74
C GLU A 1 8.30 -10.91 19.42
N ILE A 2 7.45 -11.55 18.61
CA ILE A 2 7.89 -12.30 17.43
C ILE A 2 7.93 -11.29 16.27
N TYR A 3 9.10 -10.71 15.98
CA TYR A 3 9.33 -9.85 14.80
C TYR A 3 10.03 -10.56 13.62
N PRO A 4 9.47 -11.62 13.03
CA PRO A 4 9.71 -11.95 11.64
C PRO A 4 8.66 -11.26 10.77
N PHE A 5 9.18 -10.38 9.92
CA PHE A 5 8.51 -9.67 8.83
C PHE A 5 7.50 -8.61 9.27
N LEU A 6 7.86 -7.35 9.06
CA LEU A 6 6.99 -6.16 9.25
C LEU A 6 5.92 -6.06 8.14
N GLY A 7 5.45 -7.20 7.64
CA GLY A 7 4.66 -7.36 6.42
C GLY A 7 4.75 -8.78 5.86
N SER A 8 4.12 -9.03 4.71
CA SER A 8 4.14 -10.33 4.01
C SER A 8 4.52 -10.11 2.54
N TYR A 9 5.59 -10.74 2.07
CA TYR A 9 5.98 -10.66 0.65
C TYR A 9 4.92 -11.27 -0.27
N LEU A 10 4.25 -12.35 0.16
CA LEU A 10 3.13 -12.95 -0.58
C LEU A 10 1.97 -11.97 -0.78
N LEU A 11 1.73 -11.09 0.20
CA LEU A 11 0.72 -10.04 0.06
C LEU A 11 1.18 -8.95 -0.91
N ALA A 12 2.48 -8.62 -0.92
CA ALA A 12 3.04 -7.66 -1.87
C ALA A 12 2.93 -8.17 -3.32
N GLU A 13 3.17 -9.45 -3.56
CA GLU A 13 2.99 -10.09 -4.88
C GLU A 13 1.53 -9.98 -5.35
N ALA A 14 0.57 -10.38 -4.52
CA ALA A 14 -0.85 -10.27 -4.86
C ALA A 14 -1.30 -8.80 -5.11
N ILE A 15 -0.76 -7.86 -4.33
CA ILE A 15 -1.02 -6.42 -4.53
C ILE A 15 -0.53 -5.95 -5.91
N ASP A 16 0.68 -6.37 -6.28
CA ASP A 16 1.30 -5.99 -7.55
C ASP A 16 0.59 -6.64 -8.75
N GLU A 17 0.22 -7.91 -8.64
CA GLU A 17 -0.49 -8.66 -9.70
C GLU A 17 -1.89 -8.09 -10.01
N GLU A 18 -2.63 -7.69 -8.98
CA GLU A 18 -3.99 -7.15 -9.14
C GLU A 18 -4.02 -5.65 -9.50
N GLY A 19 -2.86 -4.98 -9.52
CA GLY A 19 -2.76 -3.58 -9.94
C GLY A 19 -3.51 -2.61 -9.02
N ALA A 20 -3.37 -2.80 -7.70
CA ALA A 20 -3.99 -1.93 -6.71
C ALA A 20 -3.42 -0.50 -6.77
N ASP A 21 -4.26 0.51 -6.54
CA ASP A 21 -3.83 1.91 -6.47
C ASP A 21 -3.15 2.25 -5.12
N LEU A 22 -3.52 1.52 -4.05
CA LEU A 22 -3.02 1.70 -2.67
C LEU A 22 -3.27 0.43 -1.85
N ALA A 23 -2.30 0.04 -1.02
CA ALA A 23 -2.46 -0.98 0.01
C ALA A 23 -2.39 -0.38 1.42
N VAL A 24 -3.22 -0.87 2.35
CA VAL A 24 -3.30 -0.37 3.74
C VAL A 24 -3.23 -1.55 4.72
N HIS A 25 -2.41 -1.44 5.77
CA HIS A 25 -2.34 -2.44 6.84
C HIS A 25 -2.15 -1.78 8.23
N GLY A 26 -2.70 -2.38 9.29
CA GLY A 26 -2.64 -1.83 10.65
C GLY A 26 -2.03 -2.75 11.72
N HIS A 27 -1.59 -3.95 11.35
CA HIS A 27 -1.10 -4.96 12.29
C HIS A 27 0.33 -4.71 12.79
N ALA A 28 1.15 -3.96 12.07
CA ALA A 28 2.55 -3.74 12.41
C ALA A 28 2.67 -2.58 13.42
N HIS A 29 2.87 -2.90 14.69
CA HIS A 29 3.09 -1.91 15.75
C HIS A 29 4.40 -1.10 15.62
N ALA A 30 5.24 -1.42 14.62
CA ALA A 30 6.50 -0.77 14.33
C ALA A 30 6.63 -0.46 12.82
N GLY A 31 7.65 0.32 12.44
CA GLY A 31 7.94 0.67 11.05
C GLY A 31 7.65 2.12 10.70
N THR A 32 7.40 2.36 9.42
CA THR A 32 7.07 3.67 8.86
C THR A 32 5.68 3.65 8.26
N GLU A 33 5.00 4.79 8.31
CA GLU A 33 3.69 4.97 7.68
C GLU A 33 3.76 4.70 6.18
N HIS A 34 4.83 5.16 5.51
CA HIS A 34 4.98 5.06 4.06
C HIS A 34 5.91 3.91 3.67
N GLY A 35 5.43 3.10 2.74
CA GLY A 35 6.20 2.07 2.04
C GLY A 35 5.74 1.93 0.59
N MET A 36 6.38 1.03 -0.14
CA MET A 36 6.08 0.72 -1.53
C MET A 36 6.41 -0.74 -1.80
N THR A 37 5.58 -1.43 -2.59
CA THR A 37 5.89 -2.76 -3.12
C THR A 37 6.95 -2.68 -4.23
N SER A 38 7.47 -3.83 -4.67
CA SER A 38 8.41 -3.87 -5.80
C SER A 38 7.76 -3.45 -7.12
N GLY A 39 6.47 -3.72 -7.31
CA GLY A 39 5.67 -3.27 -8.45
C GLY A 39 5.27 -1.79 -8.39
N GLY A 40 5.65 -1.06 -7.35
CA GLY A 40 5.43 0.39 -7.24
C GLY A 40 4.12 0.80 -6.58
N VAL A 41 3.34 -0.14 -6.06
CA VAL A 41 2.11 0.16 -5.32
C VAL A 41 2.47 0.78 -3.97
N GLN A 42 1.85 1.92 -3.68
CA GLN A 42 2.04 2.59 -2.39
C GLN A 42 1.42 1.76 -1.26
N VAL A 43 2.15 1.61 -0.16
CA VAL A 43 1.68 0.92 1.04
C VAL A 43 1.60 1.92 2.19
N ARG A 44 0.53 1.82 3.00
CA ARG A 44 0.32 2.61 4.21
C ARG A 44 0.20 1.73 5.44
N ASN A 45 1.14 1.89 6.37
CA ASN A 45 1.00 1.33 7.71
C ASN A 45 0.19 2.31 8.57
N VAL A 46 -1.07 1.96 8.82
CA VAL A 46 -2.02 2.75 9.61
C VAL A 46 -2.16 2.24 11.05
N ALA A 47 -1.20 1.45 11.52
CA ALA A 47 -1.16 1.05 12.93
C ALA A 47 -1.10 2.30 13.81
N GLN A 48 -1.91 2.34 14.86
CA GLN A 48 -2.01 3.51 15.74
C GLN A 48 -0.66 3.96 16.33
N PRO A 49 0.26 3.06 16.73
CA PRO A 49 1.60 3.45 17.17
C PRO A 49 2.45 4.12 16.09
N VAL A 50 2.17 3.84 14.81
CA VAL A 50 2.90 4.37 13.65
C VAL A 50 2.35 5.73 13.22
N ILE A 51 1.03 5.91 13.17
CA ILE A 51 0.41 7.17 12.73
C ILE A 51 0.15 8.18 13.86
N GLY A 52 0.22 7.73 15.12
CA GLY A 52 0.07 8.57 16.32
C GLY A 52 -1.31 9.22 16.48
N ARG A 53 -2.34 8.71 15.79
CA ARG A 53 -3.68 9.30 15.70
C ARG A 53 -4.74 8.22 15.45
N ALA A 54 -6.01 8.56 15.61
CA ALA A 54 -7.12 7.62 15.42
C ALA A 54 -7.33 7.20 13.94
N PHE A 55 -7.02 8.08 12.99
CA PHE A 55 -7.14 7.83 11.56
C PHE A 55 -6.25 8.79 10.74
N HIS A 56 -5.91 8.40 9.51
CA HIS A 56 -5.26 9.26 8.51
C HIS A 56 -6.16 9.37 7.26
N VAL A 57 -6.09 10.51 6.55
CA VAL A 57 -6.83 10.72 5.31
C VAL A 57 -5.85 10.75 4.15
N TYR A 58 -6.02 9.85 3.18
CA TYR A 58 -5.19 9.77 1.97
C TYR A 58 -6.01 10.19 0.76
N ASN A 59 -5.45 11.09 -0.05
CA ASN A 59 -6.02 11.44 -1.35
C ASN A 59 -5.42 10.54 -2.42
N LEU A 60 -6.26 9.81 -3.14
CA LEU A 60 -5.84 8.99 -4.26
C LEU A 60 -6.04 9.76 -5.58
N PRO A 61 -5.05 9.74 -6.49
CA PRO A 61 -5.26 10.27 -7.82
C PRO A 61 -6.37 9.44 -8.50
N ALA A 62 -7.23 10.11 -9.27
CA ALA A 62 -8.17 9.39 -10.13
C ALA A 62 -7.37 8.53 -11.10
N ARG A 63 -7.74 7.25 -11.24
CA ARG A 63 -7.16 6.34 -12.23
C ARG A 63 -7.25 7.01 -13.60
N GLN A 64 -6.11 7.35 -14.20
CA GLN A 64 -6.13 7.79 -15.59
C GLN A 64 -6.65 6.60 -16.40
N ALA A 65 -7.85 6.73 -16.97
CA ALA A 65 -8.30 5.78 -17.97
C ALA A 65 -7.22 5.77 -19.05
N ILE A 66 -6.61 4.61 -19.28
CA ILE A 66 -5.72 4.40 -20.41
C ILE A 66 -6.59 4.75 -21.63
N ARG A 67 -6.32 5.89 -22.27
CA ARG A 67 -6.92 6.17 -23.58
C ARG A 67 -6.44 5.04 -24.46
N SER A 68 -7.34 4.12 -24.80
CA SER A 68 -7.09 3.11 -25.81
C SER A 68 -6.54 3.83 -27.02
N ALA A 69 -5.26 3.62 -27.31
CA ALA A 69 -4.66 4.13 -28.54
C ALA A 69 -5.51 3.57 -29.68
N ASP A 70 -6.11 4.48 -30.44
CA ASP A 70 -6.88 4.17 -31.63
C ASP A 70 -6.06 3.21 -32.50
N HIS A 71 -6.65 2.05 -32.80
CA HIS A 71 -6.21 1.23 -33.91
C HIS A 71 -6.42 2.05 -35.19
N VAL A 72 -5.33 2.53 -35.76
CA VAL A 72 -5.24 2.95 -37.17
C VAL A 72 -4.37 1.95 -37.90
#